data_AF-A0A354I4P4-F1
#
_entry.id   AF-A0A354I4P4-F1
#
_cell.length_a   1.000
_cell.length_b   1.000
_cell.length_c   1.000
_cell.angle_alpha   90.00
_cell.angle_beta   90.00
_cell.angle_gamma   90.00
#
_symmetry.space_group_name_H-M   'P 1'
#
loop_
_entity.id
_entity.type
_entity.pdbx_description
1 polymer ?
#
loop_
_entity_poly.entity_id
_entity_poly.type
_entity_poly.pdbx_seq_one_letter_code
_entity_poly.pdbx_strand_id
1 'polypeptide(L)'
;LTSWKLGERRIKKGDEVITVAAGFPTTVAPIIQYGAVPVFLDITLPQYNIDVTKLEQAVSDKTKAVFIAHTLGNPFDLATVREFCDR
;
A
#
# COMPACT_ATOMS: atom_id res chain seq x y z
N LEU A 1 -7.56 -3.14 -9.34
CA LEU A 1 -7.12 -1.72 -9.31
C LEU A 1 -6.64 -1.18 -10.67
N THR A 2 -6.46 -2.04 -11.68
CA THR A 2 -5.94 -1.66 -13.02
C THR A 2 -7.03 -1.62 -14.11
N SER A 3 -8.28 -1.91 -13.74
CA SER A 3 -9.40 -1.98 -14.69
C SER A 3 -9.69 -0.61 -15.31
N TRP A 4 -9.98 -0.60 -16.61
CA TRP A 4 -10.44 0.60 -17.32
C TRP A 4 -11.73 1.21 -16.74
N LYS A 5 -12.56 0.40 -16.06
CA LYS A 5 -13.78 0.86 -15.38
C LYS A 5 -13.51 1.88 -14.26
N LEU A 6 -12.26 1.97 -13.77
CA LEU A 6 -11.88 2.92 -12.72
C LEU A 6 -11.50 4.31 -13.27
N GLY A 7 -11.48 4.50 -14.60
CA GLY A 7 -11.15 5.80 -15.22
C GLY A 7 -9.79 6.32 -14.76
N GLU A 8 -9.74 7.58 -14.33
CA GLU A 8 -8.51 8.19 -13.79
C GLU A 8 -8.06 7.61 -12.44
N ARG A 9 -8.91 6.88 -11.72
CA ARG A 9 -8.55 6.22 -10.47
C ARG A 9 -7.80 4.91 -10.67
N ARG A 10 -7.71 4.39 -11.90
CA ARG A 10 -6.95 3.17 -12.16
C ARG A 10 -5.47 3.39 -11.92
N ILE A 11 -4.80 2.36 -11.41
CA ILE A 11 -3.33 2.30 -11.36
C ILE A 11 -2.80 2.21 -12.80
N LYS A 12 -1.79 3.01 -13.10
CA LYS A 12 -1.02 3.04 -14.35
C LYS A 12 0.43 2.61 -14.07
N LYS A 13 1.19 2.30 -15.12
CA LYS A 13 2.62 2.01 -14.98
C LYS A 13 3.35 3.24 -14.45
N GLY A 14 4.28 3.04 -13.52
CA GLY A 14 5.02 4.11 -12.85
C GLY A 14 4.29 4.75 -11.66
N ASP A 15 3.01 4.46 -11.45
CA ASP A 15 2.29 4.88 -10.24
C ASP A 15 2.89 4.19 -9.01
N GLU A 16 2.87 4.89 -7.89
CA GLU A 16 3.38 4.39 -6.62
C GLU A 16 2.28 3.69 -5.81
N VAL A 17 2.63 2.55 -5.22
CA VAL A 17 1.76 1.76 -4.34
C VAL A 17 2.46 1.56 -3.00
N ILE A 18 1.90 2.17 -1.95
CA ILE A 18 2.40 2.06 -0.59
C ILE A 18 2.14 0.64 -0.09
N THR A 19 3.18 -0.02 0.42
CA THR A 19 3.13 -1.39 0.94
C THR A 19 4.18 -1.59 2.04
N VAL A 20 4.32 -2.81 2.57
CA VAL A 20 5.29 -3.15 3.63
C VAL A 20 6.40 -4.05 3.11
N ALA A 21 7.65 -3.78 3.50
CA ALA A 21 8.79 -4.61 3.12
C ALA A 21 8.80 -5.96 3.86
N ALA A 22 8.45 -5.94 5.14
CA ALA A 22 8.31 -7.13 5.97
C ALA A 22 6.91 -7.75 5.77
N GLY A 23 6.72 -8.46 4.65
CA GLY A 23 5.44 -9.07 4.32
C GLY A 23 5.56 -10.25 3.35
N PHE A 24 4.41 -10.73 2.85
CA PHE A 24 4.38 -11.82 1.88
C PHE A 24 4.69 -11.31 0.46
N PRO A 25 5.51 -12.03 -0.32
CA PRO A 25 5.91 -11.60 -1.67
C PRO A 25 4.70 -11.47 -2.61
N THR A 26 3.60 -12.15 -2.33
CA THR A 26 2.34 -12.07 -3.09
C THR A 26 1.69 -10.69 -3.05
N THR A 27 1.98 -9.85 -2.05
CA THR A 27 1.51 -8.45 -2.01
C THR A 27 2.31 -7.57 -2.97
N VAL A 28 3.63 -7.81 -3.08
CA VAL A 28 4.57 -6.98 -3.84
C VAL A 28 4.69 -7.41 -5.31
N ALA A 29 4.71 -8.72 -5.58
CA ALA A 29 4.84 -9.28 -6.91
C ALA A 29 3.87 -8.69 -7.96
N PRO A 30 2.56 -8.55 -7.70
CA PRO A 30 1.63 -7.97 -8.68
C PRO A 30 1.89 -6.48 -8.95
N ILE A 31 2.41 -5.73 -7.97
CA ILE A 31 2.78 -4.31 -8.14
C ILE A 31 3.90 -4.22 -9.20
N ILE A 32 4.96 -4.99 -8.99
CA ILE A 32 6.13 -5.03 -9.87
C ILE A 32 5.76 -5.61 -11.25
N GLN A 33 5.04 -6.73 -11.30
CA GLN A 33 4.65 -7.38 -12.54
C GLN A 33 3.78 -6.48 -13.43
N TYR A 34 2.94 -5.63 -12.84
CA TYR A 34 2.15 -4.66 -13.59
C TYR A 34 3.01 -3.49 -14.12
N GLY A 35 4.13 -3.19 -13.45
CA GLY A 35 4.99 -2.04 -13.72
C GLY A 35 4.67 -0.81 -12.86
N ALA A 36 4.02 -0.99 -11.72
CA ALA A 36 3.89 0.03 -10.68
C ALA A 36 5.11 -0.01 -9.74
N VAL A 37 5.29 1.04 -8.92
CA VAL A 37 6.46 1.21 -8.04
C VAL A 37 6.04 0.97 -6.59
N PRO A 38 6.56 -0.06 -5.90
CA PRO A 38 6.27 -0.24 -4.49
C PRO A 38 7.00 0.82 -3.64
N VAL A 39 6.27 1.48 -2.75
CA VAL A 39 6.82 2.38 -1.73
C VAL A 39 6.73 1.65 -0.39
N PHE A 40 7.88 1.33 0.19
CA PHE A 40 7.94 0.47 1.37
C PHE A 40 7.89 1.28 2.66
N LEU A 41 6.95 0.90 3.52
CA LEU A 41 6.89 1.28 4.91
C LEU A 41 7.36 0.13 5.80
N ASP A 42 7.83 0.51 6.99
CA ASP A 42 8.25 -0.43 8.02
C ASP A 42 7.06 -0.96 8.81
N ILE A 43 7.31 -1.93 9.68
CA ILE A 43 6.33 -2.52 10.59
C ILE A 43 6.54 -2.06 12.04
N THR A 44 5.52 -2.23 12.88
CA THR A 44 5.62 -2.06 14.33
C THR A 44 5.75 -3.41 15.03
N LEU A 45 6.47 -3.42 16.15
CA LEU A 45 6.53 -4.56 17.06
C LEU A 45 5.60 -4.32 18.26
N PRO A 46 4.90 -5.36 18.76
CA PRO A 46 4.91 -6.76 18.31
C PRO A 46 3.85 -7.10 17.24
N GLN A 47 3.14 -6.13 16.67
CA GLN A 47 2.00 -6.41 15.80
C GLN A 47 2.40 -6.94 14.41
N TYR A 48 3.63 -6.65 13.97
CA TYR A 48 4.15 -6.94 12.63
C TYR A 48 3.29 -6.36 11.49
N ASN A 49 2.45 -5.37 11.82
CA ASN A 49 1.67 -4.62 10.86
C ASN A 49 2.38 -3.32 10.51
N ILE A 50 1.95 -2.70 9.42
CA ILE A 50 2.46 -1.41 8.95
C ILE A 50 2.53 -0.36 10.07
N ASP A 51 3.62 0.40 10.09
CA ASP A 51 3.74 1.61 10.90
C ASP A 51 2.96 2.76 10.26
N VAL A 52 1.71 2.92 10.69
CA VAL A 52 0.79 3.93 10.16
C VAL A 52 1.26 5.37 10.42
N THR A 53 2.15 5.59 11.39
CA THR A 53 2.68 6.94 11.69
C THR A 53 3.54 7.50 10.57
N LYS A 54 4.00 6.64 9.66
CA LYS A 54 4.85 7.00 8.52
C LYS A 54 4.09 7.19 7.20
N LEU A 55 2.77 6.99 7.18
CA LEU A 55 1.96 7.05 5.96
C LEU A 55 2.09 8.38 5.21
N GLU A 56 1.99 9.51 5.93
CA GLU A 56 2.09 10.86 5.31
C GLU A 56 3.44 11.10 4.64
N GLN A 57 4.52 10.52 5.18
CA GLN A 57 5.87 10.66 4.62
C GLN A 57 6.07 9.81 3.36
N ALA A 58 5.25 8.78 3.17
CA ALA A 58 5.31 7.89 2.01
C ALA A 58 4.50 8.40 0.82
N VAL A 59 3.67 9.44 1.00
CA VAL A 59 2.87 10.01 -0.09
C VAL A 59 3.71 10.88 -1.01
N SER A 60 3.48 10.70 -2.31
CA SER A 60 3.94 11.56 -3.37
C SER A 60 2.79 11.91 -4.32
N ASP A 61 3.07 12.77 -5.30
CA ASP A 61 2.17 13.05 -6.43
C ASP A 61 1.88 11.83 -7.31
N LYS A 62 2.68 10.76 -7.20
CA LYS A 62 2.50 9.49 -7.93
C LYS A 62 1.78 8.43 -7.12
N THR A 63 1.54 8.65 -5.83
CA THR A 63 0.88 7.67 -4.96
C THR A 63 -0.54 7.43 -5.42
N LYS A 64 -0.88 6.15 -5.67
CA LYS A 64 -2.19 5.78 -6.23
C LYS A 64 -2.98 4.80 -5.38
N ALA A 65 -2.29 4.01 -4.55
CA ALA A 65 -2.94 3.03 -3.70
C ALA A 65 -2.09 2.70 -2.48
N VAL A 66 -2.76 2.25 -1.41
CA VAL A 66 -2.17 1.48 -0.33
C VAL A 66 -2.56 0.01 -0.55
N PHE A 67 -1.58 -0.88 -0.60
CA PHE A 67 -1.82 -2.32 -0.74
C PHE A 67 -0.99 -3.10 0.28
N ILE A 68 -1.66 -3.52 1.35
CA ILE A 68 -1.05 -4.16 2.53
C ILE A 68 -1.90 -5.35 2.97
N ALA A 69 -1.26 -6.33 3.59
CA ALA A 69 -1.92 -7.52 4.14
C ALA A 69 -2.18 -7.34 5.64
N HIS A 70 -3.18 -8.05 6.16
CA HIS A 70 -3.31 -8.29 7.59
C HIS A 70 -2.26 -9.33 8.00
N THR A 71 -1.12 -8.87 8.52
CA THR A 71 0.03 -9.73 8.79
C THR A 71 -0.34 -10.85 9.75
N LEU A 72 -0.07 -12.10 9.37
CA LEU A 72 -0.36 -13.30 10.16
C LEU A 72 -1.84 -13.42 10.61
N GLY A 73 -2.77 -12.80 9.89
CA GLY A 73 -4.19 -12.77 10.25
C GLY A 73 -4.56 -11.71 11.28
N ASN A 74 -3.60 -10.90 11.75
CA ASN A 74 -3.84 -9.76 12.61
C ASN A 74 -4.23 -8.52 11.78
N PRO A 75 -5.44 -7.96 11.95
CA PRO A 75 -5.82 -6.73 11.25
C PRO A 75 -4.83 -5.60 11.54
N PHE A 76 -4.39 -4.91 10.50
CA PHE A 76 -3.72 -3.62 10.67
C PHE A 76 -4.76 -2.57 11.11
N ASP A 77 -4.30 -1.39 11.51
CA ASP A 77 -5.19 -0.29 11.86
C ASP A 77 -5.96 0.23 10.61
N LEU A 78 -7.11 -0.40 10.37
CA LEU A 78 -7.99 -0.11 9.24
C LEU A 78 -8.57 1.30 9.32
N ALA A 79 -8.84 1.82 10.52
CA ALA A 79 -9.44 3.14 10.68
C ALA A 79 -8.47 4.22 10.20
N THR A 80 -7.23 4.19 10.70
CA THR A 80 -6.19 5.15 10.32
C THR A 80 -5.83 5.05 8.84
N VAL A 81 -5.66 3.83 8.30
CA VAL A 81 -5.35 3.64 6.87
C VAL A 81 -6.51 4.10 5.99
N ARG A 82 -7.77 3.89 6.41
CA ARG A 82 -8.94 4.32 5.64
C ARG A 82 -9.04 5.83 5.62
N GLU A 83 -8.93 6.48 6.78
CA GLU A 83 -8.97 7.94 6.90
C GLU A 83 -7.88 8.60 6.04
N PHE A 84 -6.68 8.02 6.06
CA PHE A 84 -5.58 8.43 5.18
C PHE A 84 -5.94 8.30 3.69
N CYS A 85 -6.56 7.19 3.27
CA CYS A 85 -6.94 6.97 1.86
C CYS A 85 -8.14 7.81 1.38
N ASP A 86 -8.95 8.35 2.29
CA ASP A 86 -10.14 9.15 1.95
C ASP A 86 -9.81 10.63 1.68
N ARG A 87 -8.60 11.07 2.05
CA ARG A 87 -8.06 12.41 1.80
C ARG A 87 -7.44 12.50 0.41
#